data_AF-A0A1Y3AQK8-F1
#
_entry.id   AF-A0A1Y3AQK8-F1
#
_cell.length_a   1.000
_cell.length_b   1.000
_cell.length_c   1.000
_cell.angle_alpha   90.00
_cell.angle_beta   90.00
_cell.angle_gamma   90.00
#
_symmetry.space_group_name_H-M   'P 1'
#
loop_
_entity.id
_entity.type
_entity.pdbx_description
1 polymer ?
#
loop_
_entity_poly.entity_id
_entity_poly.type
_entity_poly.pdbx_seq_one_letter_code
_entity_poly.pdbx_strand_id
1 'polypeptide(L)'
;MAYNDSKLCNILTALYLRNRLGKHNVTVLSCHPGNLVNTYLQRYWWPLRLLYFLVSPFTKSANQGASTVVFCSVTDEIQDIGGHYYFNNCQECEPSLKAQDLELANLLADKSNRMIDSAINFLSK
;
A
#
# COMPACT_ATOMS: atom_id res chain seq x y z
N MET A 1 -13.23 -9.14 -2.27
CA MET A 1 -12.65 -8.74 -3.57
C MET A 1 -12.17 -7.30 -3.48
N ALA A 2 -13.04 -6.28 -3.57
CA ALA A 2 -12.68 -4.86 -3.67
C ALA A 2 -11.57 -4.32 -2.73
N TYR A 3 -11.46 -4.80 -1.49
CA TYR A 3 -10.34 -4.43 -0.60
C TYR A 3 -8.99 -4.95 -1.10
N ASN A 4 -8.92 -6.19 -1.57
CA ASN A 4 -7.68 -6.77 -2.12
C ASN A 4 -7.32 -6.05 -3.43
N ASP A 5 -8.33 -5.74 -4.25
CA ASP A 5 -8.14 -5.01 -5.50
C ASP A 5 -7.61 -3.59 -5.25
N SER A 6 -8.07 -2.90 -4.20
CA SER A 6 -7.53 -1.59 -3.82
C SER A 6 -6.09 -1.66 -3.28
N LYS A 7 -5.72 -2.73 -2.58
CA LYS A 7 -4.33 -2.96 -2.17
C LYS A 7 -3.40 -3.32 -3.32
N LEU A 8 -3.88 -4.08 -4.31
CA LEU A 8 -3.17 -4.28 -5.58
C LEU A 8 -2.97 -2.95 -6.32
N CYS A 9 -3.99 -2.10 -6.39
CA CYS A 9 -3.89 -0.78 -6.99
C CYS A 9 -2.83 0.11 -6.31
N ASN A 10 -2.68 0.05 -4.98
CA ASN A 10 -1.63 0.78 -4.28
C ASN A 10 -0.21 0.37 -4.73
N ILE A 11 0.05 -0.94 -4.85
CA ILE A 11 1.37 -1.46 -5.28
C ILE A 11 1.64 -1.08 -6.75
N LEU A 12 0.65 -1.26 -7.63
CA LEU A 12 0.74 -0.83 -9.04
C LEU A 12 0.98 0.68 -9.18
N THR A 13 0.37 1.49 -8.33
CA THR A 13 0.60 2.94 -8.30
C THR A 13 2.04 3.27 -7.87
N ALA A 14 2.59 2.56 -6.89
CA ALA A 14 3.99 2.71 -6.50
C ALA A 14 4.96 2.31 -7.63
N LEU A 15 4.69 1.21 -8.35
CA LEU A 15 5.47 0.78 -9.51
C LEU A 15 5.44 1.83 -10.65
N TYR A 16 4.25 2.34 -10.98
CA TYR A 16 4.09 3.43 -11.95
C TYR A 16 4.89 4.68 -11.55
N LEU A 17 4.77 5.10 -10.28
CA LEU A 17 5.47 6.28 -9.76
C LEU A 17 6.99 6.08 -9.70
N ARG A 18 7.51 4.89 -9.32
CA ARG A 18 8.96 4.57 -9.41
C ARG A 18 9.47 4.82 -10.83
N ASN A 19 8.81 4.25 -11.83
CA ASN A 19 9.23 4.38 -13.23
C ASN A 19 9.23 5.84 -13.72
N ARG A 20 8.27 6.65 -13.24
CA ARG A 20 8.16 8.07 -13.62
C ARG A 20 9.09 9.01 -12.84
N LEU A 21 9.31 8.74 -11.55
CA LEU A 21 9.98 9.64 -10.60
C LEU A 21 11.41 9.22 -10.24
N GLY A 22 11.82 7.97 -10.48
CA GLY A 22 13.19 7.50 -10.20
C GLY A 22 14.27 8.31 -10.93
N LYS A 23 13.99 8.80 -12.14
CA LYS A 23 14.85 9.73 -12.88
C LYS A 23 15.06 11.11 -12.23
N HIS A 24 14.31 11.41 -11.18
CA HIS A 24 14.41 12.61 -10.35
C HIS A 24 15.00 12.31 -8.96
N ASN A 25 15.61 11.14 -8.77
CA ASN A 25 16.11 10.63 -7.49
C ASN A 25 15.03 10.56 -6.40
N VAL A 26 13.79 10.25 -6.79
CA VAL A 26 12.67 10.04 -5.86
C VAL A 26 12.37 8.56 -5.74
N THR A 27 12.68 8.00 -4.57
CA THR A 27 12.32 6.64 -4.18
C THR A 27 10.82 6.55 -3.86
N VAL A 28 10.14 5.52 -4.37
CA VAL A 28 8.72 5.27 -4.09
C VAL A 28 8.56 3.88 -3.49
N LEU A 29 7.97 3.80 -2.29
CA LEU A 29 7.91 2.56 -1.50
C LEU A 29 6.45 2.16 -1.23
N SER A 30 6.18 0.85 -1.30
CA SER A 30 4.96 0.25 -0.76
C SER A 30 5.26 -0.42 0.57
N CYS A 31 4.47 -0.16 1.60
CA CYS A 31 4.64 -0.78 2.92
C CYS A 31 3.30 -1.37 3.43
N HIS A 32 3.42 -2.47 4.18
CA HIS A 32 2.33 -3.17 4.85
C HIS A 32 2.66 -3.24 6.35
N PRO A 33 1.73 -2.85 7.25
CA PRO A 33 2.01 -2.71 8.68
C PRO A 33 2.09 -4.06 9.44
N GLY A 34 2.33 -5.17 8.75
CA GLY A 34 2.18 -6.51 9.31
C GLY A 34 0.72 -7.00 9.37
N ASN A 35 0.57 -8.30 9.62
CA ASN A 35 -0.72 -8.95 9.84
C ASN A 35 -1.20 -8.75 11.28
N LEU A 36 -2.52 -8.84 11.50
CA LEU A 36 -3.15 -8.79 12.82
C LEU A 36 -2.77 -7.54 13.64
N VAL A 37 -2.66 -6.37 13.03
CA VAL A 37 -2.49 -5.12 13.77
C VAL A 37 -3.81 -4.72 14.41
N ASN A 38 -3.81 -4.48 15.71
CA ASN A 38 -4.97 -3.99 16.43
C ASN A 38 -5.28 -2.54 15.99
N THR A 39 -6.23 -2.42 15.08
CA THR A 39 -6.70 -1.17 14.47
C THR A 39 -8.22 -1.13 14.55
N TYR A 40 -8.85 -0.02 14.16
CA TYR A 40 -10.31 0.11 14.20
C TYR A 40 -11.00 -0.31 12.88
N LEU A 41 -10.39 -1.21 12.09
CA LEU A 41 -10.89 -1.61 10.76
C LEU A 41 -12.16 -2.47 10.82
N GLN A 42 -12.23 -3.40 11.78
CA GLN A 42 -13.35 -4.32 12.03
C GLN A 42 -14.61 -3.67 12.64
N ARG A 43 -14.62 -2.34 12.84
CA ARG A 43 -15.65 -1.61 13.60
C ARG A 43 -17.09 -1.80 13.11
N TYR A 44 -17.29 -2.06 11.82
CA TYR A 44 -18.62 -2.17 11.20
C TYR A 44 -19.22 -3.59 11.20
N TRP A 45 -18.45 -4.63 11.58
CA TRP A 45 -18.97 -6.00 11.56
C TRP A 45 -18.71 -6.71 12.90
N TRP A 46 -19.78 -6.89 13.68
CA TRP A 46 -19.71 -7.42 15.04
C TRP A 46 -19.04 -8.80 15.18
N PRO A 47 -19.14 -9.76 14.22
CA PRO A 47 -18.44 -11.03 14.32
C PRO A 47 -16.92 -10.86 14.22
N LEU A 48 -16.44 -9.97 13.34
CA LEU A 48 -15.01 -9.63 13.29
C LEU A 48 -14.56 -8.92 14.55
N ARG A 49 -15.39 -8.06 15.15
CA ARG A 49 -15.06 -7.40 16.42
C ARG A 49 -14.87 -8.41 17.57
N LEU A 50 -15.72 -9.44 17.63
CA LEU A 50 -15.56 -10.55 18.59
C LEU A 50 -14.31 -11.39 18.28
N LEU A 51 -14.06 -11.74 17.01
CA LEU A 51 -12.87 -12.47 16.61
C LEU A 51 -11.58 -11.70 16.97
N TYR A 52 -11.51 -10.40 16.64
CA TYR A 52 -10.38 -9.53 17.00
C TYR A 52 -10.20 -9.39 18.51
N PHE A 53 -11.27 -9.40 19.31
CA PHE A 53 -11.16 -9.43 20.77
C PHE A 53 -10.51 -10.74 21.26
N LEU A 54 -10.93 -11.89 20.73
CA LEU A 54 -10.36 -13.20 21.07
C LEU A 54 -8.89 -13.35 20.65
N VAL A 55 -8.52 -12.84 19.46
CA VAL A 55 -7.12 -12.89 19.01
C VAL A 55 -6.27 -11.69 19.48
N SER A 56 -6.85 -10.74 20.21
CA SER A 56 -6.16 -9.52 20.70
C SER A 56 -4.81 -9.78 21.39
N PRO A 57 -4.61 -10.78 22.28
CA PRO A 57 -3.29 -11.04 22.87
C PRO A 57 -2.23 -11.49 21.84
N PHE A 58 -2.63 -11.90 20.64
CA PHE A 58 -1.77 -12.28 19.52
C PHE A 58 -1.72 -11.18 18.41
N THR A 59 -2.33 -10.02 18.65
CA THR A 59 -2.28 -8.89 17.71
C THR A 59 -1.05 -8.01 17.92
N LYS A 60 -0.56 -7.41 16.83
CA LYS A 60 0.45 -6.36 16.89
C LYS A 60 -0.16 -5.05 17.39
N SER A 61 0.59 -4.31 18.20
CA SER A 61 0.20 -2.95 18.58
C SER A 61 0.29 -2.01 17.37
N ALA A 62 -0.41 -0.87 17.42
CA ALA A 62 -0.32 0.15 16.38
C ALA A 62 1.13 0.64 16.18
N ASN A 63 1.91 0.76 17.26
CA ASN A 63 3.33 1.14 17.22
C ASN A 63 4.18 0.08 16.51
N GLN A 64 3.93 -1.20 16.76
CA GLN A 64 4.58 -2.30 16.04
C GLN A 64 4.22 -2.30 14.55
N GLY A 65 2.97 -1.97 14.20
CA GLY A 65 2.57 -1.85 12.79
C GLY A 65 3.15 -0.61 12.08
N ALA A 66 3.32 0.49 12.80
CA ALA A 66 3.95 1.71 12.29
C ALA A 66 5.45 1.54 11.96
N SER A 67 6.13 0.58 12.60
CA SER A 67 7.59 0.35 12.44
C SER A 67 8.03 0.24 10.97
N THR A 68 7.25 -0.46 10.13
CA THR A 68 7.57 -0.64 8.71
C THR A 68 7.42 0.66 7.91
N VAL A 69 6.44 1.50 8.27
CA VAL A 69 6.28 2.82 7.65
C VAL A 69 7.45 3.72 8.02
N VAL A 70 7.84 3.73 9.30
CA VAL A 70 8.98 4.51 9.80
C VAL A 70 10.27 4.06 9.12
N PHE A 71 10.56 2.75 9.10
CA PHE A 71 11.71 2.18 8.40
C PHE A 71 11.75 2.59 6.93
N CYS A 72 10.64 2.45 6.20
CA CYS A 72 10.54 2.91 4.81
C CYS A 72 10.70 4.43 4.62
N SER A 73 10.60 5.24 5.68
CA SER A 73 10.69 6.70 5.60
C SER A 73 12.05 7.26 6.01
N VAL A 74 12.93 6.46 6.63
CA VAL A 74 14.19 6.94 7.25
C VAL A 74 15.44 6.15 6.85
N THR A 75 15.28 4.96 6.24
CA THR A 75 16.40 4.11 5.85
C THR A 75 16.87 4.46 4.44
N ASP A 76 18.15 4.83 4.28
CA ASP A 76 18.74 5.12 2.97
C ASP A 76 19.13 3.85 2.18
N GLU A 77 19.35 2.74 2.88
CA GLU A 77 19.78 1.44 2.32
C GLU A 77 18.78 0.84 1.31
N ILE A 78 17.53 1.34 1.28
CA ILE A 78 16.42 0.83 0.47
C ILE A 78 16.06 1.75 -0.72
N GLN A 79 16.84 2.80 -0.99
CA GLN A 79 16.53 3.77 -2.04
C GLN A 79 16.53 3.14 -3.45
N ASP A 80 17.47 2.25 -3.75
CA ASP A 80 17.61 1.65 -5.10
C ASP A 80 16.51 0.62 -5.44
N ILE A 81 15.88 0.00 -4.44
CA ILE A 81 14.92 -1.11 -4.60
C ILE A 81 13.44 -0.67 -4.59
N GLY A 82 13.15 0.57 -4.20
CA GLY A 82 11.79 1.03 -3.92
C GLY A 82 10.86 0.99 -5.13
N GLY A 83 9.82 0.15 -5.07
CA GLY A 83 8.73 0.05 -6.05
C GLY A 83 8.70 -1.26 -6.83
N HIS A 84 9.77 -2.08 -6.79
CA HIS A 84 9.71 -3.49 -7.22
C HIS A 84 9.24 -4.42 -6.09
N TYR A 85 9.58 -4.08 -4.84
CA TYR A 85 9.19 -4.81 -3.64
C TYR A 85 8.17 -4.02 -2.81
N TYR A 86 7.43 -4.73 -1.97
CA TYR A 86 6.70 -4.14 -0.85
C TYR A 86 7.35 -4.54 0.47
N PHE A 87 7.26 -3.70 1.48
CA PHE A 87 7.85 -3.95 2.79
C PHE A 87 6.82 -4.46 3.77
N ASN A 88 7.20 -5.44 4.60
CA ASN A 88 6.36 -6.03 5.63
C ASN A 88 7.23 -6.39 6.83
N ASN A 89 6.95 -5.83 8.01
CA ASN A 89 7.78 -6.01 9.22
C ASN A 89 9.24 -5.57 9.02
N CYS A 90 9.43 -4.44 8.32
CA CYS A 90 10.75 -3.89 7.96
C CYS A 90 11.61 -4.82 7.07
N GLN A 91 11.00 -5.80 6.40
CA GLN A 91 11.68 -6.67 5.42
C GLN A 91 11.06 -6.52 4.04
N GLU A 92 11.89 -6.68 3.00
CA GLU A 92 11.46 -6.78 1.62
C GLU A 92 10.62 -8.03 1.39
N CYS A 93 9.57 -7.91 0.58
CA CYS A 93 8.72 -9.00 0.16
C CYS A 93 8.41 -8.86 -1.33
N GLU A 94 8.51 -9.99 -2.05
CA GLU A 94 8.16 -10.04 -3.46
C GLU A 94 6.63 -9.94 -3.63
N PRO A 95 6.11 -8.99 -4.42
CA PRO A 95 4.68 -8.86 -4.66
C PRO A 95 4.23 -9.89 -5.73
N SER A 96 2.93 -10.19 -5.78
CA SER A 96 2.37 -11.11 -6.78
C SER A 96 2.67 -10.67 -8.21
N LEU A 97 2.76 -11.60 -9.17
CA LEU A 97 3.03 -11.31 -10.60
C LEU A 97 2.16 -10.16 -11.17
N LYS A 98 0.86 -10.11 -10.84
CA LYS A 98 -0.04 -9.02 -11.27
C LYS A 98 0.35 -7.63 -10.77
N ALA A 99 1.10 -7.54 -9.68
CA ALA A 99 1.57 -6.29 -9.08
C ALA A 99 2.97 -5.90 -9.59
N GLN A 100 3.66 -6.79 -10.30
CA GLN A 100 4.92 -6.52 -11.01
C GLN A 100 4.67 -6.06 -12.46
N ASP A 101 3.43 -6.13 -12.94
CA ASP A 101 3.02 -5.79 -14.30
C ASP A 101 3.01 -4.26 -14.53
N LEU A 102 4.01 -3.78 -15.27
CA LEU A 102 4.17 -2.37 -15.62
C LEU A 102 3.13 -1.89 -16.64
N GLU A 103 2.63 -2.76 -17.52
CA GLU A 103 1.57 -2.39 -18.48
C GLU A 103 0.25 -2.14 -17.74
N LEU A 104 -0.11 -3.06 -16.83
CA LEU A 104 -1.25 -2.90 -15.94
C LEU A 104 -1.11 -1.68 -15.02
N ALA A 105 0.08 -1.38 -14.53
CA ALA A 105 0.35 -0.18 -13.74
C ALA A 105 0.11 1.12 -14.54
N ASN A 106 0.55 1.18 -15.80
CA ASN A 106 0.29 2.30 -16.70
C ASN A 106 -1.21 2.45 -17.03
N LEU A 107 -1.89 1.34 -17.33
CA LEU A 107 -3.33 1.32 -17.61
C LEU A 107 -4.16 1.78 -16.40
N LEU A 108 -3.78 1.33 -15.19
CA LEU A 108 -4.37 1.78 -13.94
C LEU A 108 -4.20 3.30 -13.77
N ALA A 109 -2.99 3.82 -13.97
CA ALA A 109 -2.70 5.24 -13.80
C ALA A 109 -3.50 6.12 -14.77
N ASP A 110 -3.57 5.77 -16.07
CA ASP A 110 -4.40 6.46 -17.06
C ASP A 110 -5.89 6.46 -16.64
N LYS A 111 -6.43 5.30 -16.27
CA LYS A 111 -7.83 5.18 -15.83
C LYS A 111 -8.10 5.99 -14.55
N SER A 112 -7.19 5.95 -13.58
CA SER A 112 -7.29 6.73 -12.33
C SER A 112 -7.28 8.23 -12.60
N ASN A 113 -6.38 8.72 -13.46
CA ASN A 113 -6.33 10.14 -13.83
C ASN A 113 -7.63 10.59 -14.48
N ARG A 114 -8.16 9.84 -15.46
CA ARG A 114 -9.45 10.16 -16.10
C ARG A 114 -10.62 10.22 -15.11
N MET A 115 -10.62 9.35 -14.09
CA MET A 115 -11.63 9.37 -13.03
C MET A 115 -11.49 10.61 -12.13
N ILE A 116 -10.25 10.99 -11.79
CA ILE A 116 -9.95 12.19 -11.00
C ILE A 116 -10.34 13.46 -11.78
N ASP A 117 -9.94 13.57 -13.05
CA ASP A 117 -10.27 14.69 -13.92
C ASP A 117 -11.80 14.84 -14.08
N SER A 118 -12.52 13.73 -14.26
CA SER A 118 -13.98 13.73 -14.31
C SER A 118 -14.62 14.24 -13.01
N ALA A 119 -14.08 13.84 -11.86
CA ALA A 119 -14.55 14.31 -10.56
C ALA A 119 -14.24 15.80 -10.31
N ILE A 120 -13.05 16.27 -10.68
CA ILE A 120 -12.66 17.69 -10.58
C ILE A 120 -13.57 18.56 -11.47
N ASN A 121 -13.78 18.14 -12.72
CA ASN A 121 -14.65 18.85 -13.67
C ASN A 121 -16.15 18.83 -13.31
N PHE A 122 -16.57 17.91 -12.43
CA PHE A 122 -17.90 17.90 -11.84
C PHE A 122 -18.00 18.88 -10.66
N LEU A 123 -16.97 18.94 -9.81
CA LEU A 123 -16.92 19.82 -8.63
C LEU A 123 -16.63 21.29 -8.97
N SER A 124 -16.15 21.59 -10.18
CA SER A 124 -15.88 22.95 -10.66
C SER A 124 -17.05 23.59 -11.43
N LYS A 125 -18.25 23.00 -11.36
CA LYS A 125 -19.50 23.48 -11.98
C LYS A 125 -20.54 23.81 -10.92
#